data_AF-A0A3N5X790-F1
#
_entry.id   AF-A0A3N5X790-F1
#
_cell.length_a   1.000
_cell.length_b   1.000
_cell.length_c   1.000
_cell.angle_alpha   90.00
_cell.angle_beta   90.00
_cell.angle_gamma   90.00
#
_symmetry.space_group_name_H-M   'P 1'
#
loop_
_entity.id
_entity.type
_entity.pdbx_description
1 polymer ?
#
loop_
_entity_poly.entity_id
_entity_poly.type
_entity_poly.pdbx_seq_one_letter_code
_entity_poly.pdbx_strand_id
1 'polypeptide(L)'
;MNSQDDLKAWAGETTLGRRIFNYNFRMFGQEVKGWVVLKAVTMHEDRALTEKTYLWQSKEAPDRQMIRVNVAELADWRAAQKHLQEMLGQCMRPDLPRGTGKLAELGDIEFVARAPLSDIPAAIHFARGNIAVSVNSVGQVAIDVSDIAGTVDQLLSESPARVPSLRALAKTEAPKTIQVRGKEGASLVKDLKKFRDLWLKVIVPDGELRRKGDALVYVSPEAGKKAVQIFSIRPRARTTSARK
;
A
#
# COMPACT_ATOMS: atom_id res chain seq x y z
N MET A 1 -6.33 -2.08 23.88
CA MET A 1 -5.15 -2.45 23.07
C MET A 1 -3.90 -1.97 23.77
N ASN A 2 -3.00 -2.88 24.15
CA ASN A 2 -1.69 -2.49 24.66
C ASN A 2 -0.77 -2.30 23.45
N SER A 3 -0.60 -1.05 23.01
CA SER A 3 -0.05 -0.73 21.69
C SER A 3 1.30 -1.37 21.37
N GLN A 4 2.18 -1.55 22.37
CA GLN A 4 3.49 -2.17 22.16
C GLN A 4 3.42 -3.69 22.00
N ASP A 5 2.51 -4.36 22.70
CA ASP A 5 2.36 -5.82 22.60
C ASP A 5 1.70 -6.21 21.28
N ASP A 6 0.75 -5.39 20.81
CA ASP A 6 0.08 -5.57 19.52
C ASP A 6 1.08 -5.46 18.36
N LEU A 7 1.96 -4.45 18.35
CA LEU A 7 2.97 -4.28 17.30
C LEU A 7 3.99 -5.43 17.26
N LYS A 8 4.33 -6.03 18.41
CA LYS A 8 5.20 -7.21 18.44
C LYS A 8 4.52 -8.43 17.83
N ALA A 9 3.23 -8.63 18.09
CA ALA A 9 2.47 -9.71 17.48
C ALA A 9 2.40 -9.52 15.95
N TRP A 10 2.10 -8.30 15.48
CA TRP A 10 1.95 -7.99 14.05
C TRP A 10 3.27 -8.08 13.26
N ALA A 11 4.41 -7.92 13.94
CA ALA A 11 5.72 -8.11 13.33
C ALA A 11 5.89 -9.51 12.69
N GLY A 12 5.28 -10.53 13.32
CA GLY A 12 5.29 -11.90 12.83
C GLY A 12 4.49 -12.09 11.54
N GLU A 13 3.39 -11.35 11.36
CA GLU A 13 2.49 -11.48 10.20
C GLU A 13 3.08 -10.87 8.92
N THR A 14 4.02 -9.93 9.06
CA THR A 14 4.69 -9.26 7.93
C THR A 14 5.65 -10.21 7.17
N THR A 15 5.77 -11.47 7.58
CA THR A 15 6.82 -12.44 7.18
C THR A 15 6.42 -13.42 6.08
N LEU A 16 5.29 -13.23 5.37
CA LEU A 16 4.83 -14.15 4.32
C LEU A 16 5.75 -14.14 3.07
N GLY A 17 6.93 -14.74 3.22
CA GLY A 17 7.89 -15.15 2.20
C GLY A 17 8.58 -14.04 1.40
N ARG A 18 8.11 -12.80 1.45
CA ARG A 18 8.65 -11.65 0.70
C ARG A 18 8.46 -10.36 1.47
N ARG A 19 9.41 -9.44 1.37
CA ARG A 19 9.29 -8.06 1.90
C ARG A 19 9.19 -7.08 0.77
N ILE A 20 8.30 -6.10 0.94
CA ILE A 20 7.93 -5.18 -0.12
C ILE A 20 8.10 -3.75 0.38
N PHE A 21 8.61 -2.91 -0.51
CA PHE A 21 8.70 -1.48 -0.30
C PHE A 21 8.16 -0.76 -1.54
N ASN A 22 7.27 0.19 -1.31
CA ASN A 22 6.70 1.06 -2.33
C ASN A 22 7.14 2.50 -2.04
N TYR A 23 7.55 3.22 -3.08
CA TYR A 23 7.88 4.62 -3.01
C TYR A 23 7.21 5.38 -4.14
N ASN A 24 6.57 6.49 -3.75
CA ASN A 24 5.73 7.31 -4.59
C ASN A 24 4.62 6.49 -5.28
N PHE A 25 3.94 5.65 -4.49
CA PHE A 25 2.77 4.88 -4.93
C PHE A 25 1.68 5.82 -5.46
N ARG A 26 1.06 5.44 -6.58
CA ARG A 26 -0.03 6.19 -7.20
C ARG A 26 -1.06 5.24 -7.79
N MET A 27 -2.33 5.58 -7.63
CA MET A 27 -3.41 4.98 -8.42
C MET A 27 -3.62 5.80 -9.69
N PHE A 28 -3.77 5.14 -10.83
CA PHE A 28 -3.90 5.72 -12.18
C PHE A 28 -5.35 5.88 -12.65
N GLY A 29 -6.33 5.39 -11.89
CA GLY A 29 -7.75 5.58 -12.16
C GLY A 29 -8.41 4.50 -13.01
N GLN A 30 -7.69 3.42 -13.32
CA GLN A 30 -8.17 2.32 -14.17
C GLN A 30 -8.07 0.95 -13.47
N GLU A 31 -7.57 0.94 -12.24
CA GLU A 31 -7.36 -0.27 -11.46
C GLU A 31 -8.68 -0.90 -11.04
N VAL A 32 -9.68 -0.06 -10.78
CA VAL A 32 -10.98 -0.50 -10.27
C VAL A 32 -12.03 -0.42 -11.39
N LYS A 33 -12.44 -1.58 -11.89
CA LYS A 33 -13.46 -1.69 -12.95
C LYS A 33 -14.80 -1.14 -12.45
N GLY A 34 -15.48 -0.33 -13.27
CA GLY A 34 -16.77 0.28 -12.91
C GLY A 34 -16.67 1.57 -12.11
N TRP A 35 -15.46 2.01 -11.77
CA TRP A 35 -15.21 3.22 -11.00
C TRP A 35 -14.41 4.24 -11.80
N VAL A 36 -14.50 5.51 -11.40
CA VAL A 36 -13.67 6.61 -11.90
C VAL A 36 -13.06 7.38 -10.73
N VAL A 37 -11.79 7.76 -10.85
CA VAL A 37 -11.18 8.69 -9.90
C VAL A 37 -11.71 10.08 -10.19
N LEU A 38 -12.44 10.66 -9.22
CA LEU A 38 -12.85 12.05 -9.26
C LEU A 38 -11.73 12.99 -8.84
N LYS A 39 -11.03 12.62 -7.76
CA LYS A 39 -10.04 13.49 -7.14
C LYS A 39 -8.91 12.66 -6.54
N ALA A 40 -7.69 13.16 -6.68
CA ALA A 40 -6.52 12.69 -5.96
C ALA A 40 -5.88 13.90 -5.28
N VAL A 41 -5.65 13.83 -3.98
CA VAL A 41 -5.09 14.92 -3.17
C VAL A 41 -3.93 14.37 -2.35
N THR A 42 -2.79 15.04 -2.36
CA THR A 42 -1.73 14.81 -1.38
C THR A 42 -2.08 15.60 -0.12
N MET A 43 -2.40 14.89 0.97
CA MET A 43 -2.80 15.50 2.25
C MET A 43 -1.59 15.92 3.06
N HIS A 44 -0.52 15.12 3.00
CA HIS A 44 0.73 15.37 3.70
C HIS A 44 1.91 14.95 2.83
N GLU A 45 2.96 15.76 2.79
CA GLU A 45 4.20 15.46 2.07
C GLU A 45 5.40 15.96 2.88
N ASP A 46 5.97 15.06 3.68
CA ASP A 46 7.25 15.29 4.33
C ASP A 46 8.24 14.13 4.07
N ARG A 47 9.40 14.16 4.73
CA ARG A 47 10.44 13.15 4.54
C ARG A 47 10.08 11.78 5.10
N ALA A 48 9.23 11.71 6.13
CA ALA A 48 8.88 10.51 6.87
C ALA A 48 7.54 9.89 6.43
N LEU A 49 6.61 10.73 5.95
CA LEU A 49 5.25 10.38 5.58
C LEU A 49 4.83 11.12 4.31
N THR A 50 4.27 10.37 3.36
CA THR A 50 3.49 10.95 2.26
C THR A 50 2.11 10.33 2.29
N GLU A 51 1.07 11.14 2.47
CA GLU A 51 -0.31 10.67 2.51
C GLU A 51 -1.10 11.19 1.31
N LYS A 52 -1.76 10.30 0.61
CA LYS A 52 -2.58 10.59 -0.57
C LYS A 52 -3.99 10.05 -0.38
N THR A 53 -4.97 10.88 -0.71
CA THR A 53 -6.39 10.51 -0.72
C THR A 53 -6.90 10.46 -2.15
N TYR A 54 -7.53 9.34 -2.52
CA TYR A 54 -8.21 9.14 -3.79
C TYR A 54 -9.71 9.02 -3.54
N LEU A 55 -10.50 9.86 -4.21
CA LEU A 55 -11.95 9.78 -4.19
C LEU A 55 -12.42 9.16 -5.50
N TRP A 56 -13.08 8.02 -5.39
CA TRP A 56 -13.64 7.25 -6.49
C TRP A 56 -15.16 7.35 -6.49
N GLN A 57 -15.74 7.38 -7.68
CA GLN A 57 -17.18 7.39 -7.90
C GLN A 57 -17.58 6.23 -8.79
N SER A 58 -18.69 5.58 -8.44
CA SER A 58 -19.27 4.51 -9.25
C SER A 58 -19.80 5.08 -10.57
N LYS A 59 -19.55 4.39 -11.69
CA LYS A 59 -20.15 4.75 -12.98
C LYS A 59 -21.64 4.42 -13.04
N GLU A 60 -22.09 3.46 -12.24
CA GLU A 60 -23.48 2.98 -12.25
C GLU A 60 -24.38 3.83 -11.35
N ALA A 61 -23.83 4.39 -10.27
CA ALA A 61 -24.56 5.20 -9.30
C ALA A 61 -23.74 6.40 -8.81
N PRO A 62 -23.43 7.37 -9.71
CA PRO A 62 -22.44 8.42 -9.44
C PRO A 62 -22.74 9.26 -8.20
N ASP A 63 -23.99 9.64 -7.97
CA ASP A 63 -24.34 10.53 -6.85
C ASP A 63 -24.58 9.78 -5.53
N ARG A 64 -24.53 8.45 -5.55
CA ARG A 64 -24.89 7.61 -4.39
C ARG A 64 -23.73 6.79 -3.85
N GLN A 65 -22.86 6.30 -4.73
CA GLN A 65 -21.79 5.37 -4.36
C GLN A 65 -20.42 6.03 -4.59
N MET A 66 -19.72 6.25 -3.48
CA MET A 66 -18.40 6.87 -3.47
C MET A 66 -17.48 6.14 -2.50
N ILE A 67 -16.21 6.10 -2.86
CA ILE A 67 -15.16 5.44 -2.06
C ILE A 67 -14.01 6.39 -1.87
N ARG A 68 -13.53 6.45 -0.63
CA ARG A 68 -12.29 7.13 -0.29
C ARG A 68 -11.21 6.11 0.01
N VAL A 69 -10.13 6.15 -0.76
CA VAL A 69 -8.90 5.37 -0.52
C VAL A 69 -7.83 6.33 -0.01
N ASN A 70 -7.42 6.18 1.23
CA ASN A 70 -6.25 6.87 1.80
C ASN A 70 -5.06 5.93 1.76
N VAL A 71 -3.91 6.44 1.33
CA VAL A 71 -2.65 5.71 1.28
C VAL A 71 -1.57 6.56 1.92
N ALA A 72 -1.01 6.05 3.01
CA ALA A 72 0.14 6.60 3.69
C ALA A 72 1.39 5.78 3.31
N GLU A 73 2.40 6.46 2.79
CA GLU A 73 3.71 5.89 2.46
C GLU A 73 4.71 6.28 3.55
N LEU A 74 5.33 5.28 4.20
CA LEU A 74 6.20 5.50 5.34
C LEU A 74 7.61 4.93 5.12
N ALA A 75 8.49 5.12 6.10
CA ALA A 75 9.90 4.73 5.99
C ALA A 75 10.13 3.20 6.01
N ASP A 76 9.29 2.45 6.71
CA ASP A 76 9.36 0.99 6.82
C ASP A 76 8.01 0.41 7.29
N TRP A 77 7.95 -0.91 7.47
CA TRP A 77 6.73 -1.60 7.87
C TRP A 77 6.31 -1.33 9.31
N ARG A 78 7.24 -1.03 10.22
CA ARG A 78 6.90 -0.71 11.62
C ARG A 78 6.21 0.64 11.69
N ALA A 79 6.74 1.60 10.94
CA ALA A 79 6.10 2.91 10.80
C ALA A 79 4.69 2.74 10.22
N ALA A 80 4.51 1.92 9.18
CA ALA A 80 3.20 1.67 8.58
C ALA A 80 2.20 1.03 9.55
N GLN A 81 2.61 0.01 10.31
CA GLN A 81 1.74 -0.61 11.32
C GLN A 81 1.39 0.35 12.47
N LYS A 82 2.36 1.14 12.93
CA LYS A 82 2.10 2.19 13.93
C LYS A 82 1.10 3.22 13.39
N HIS A 83 1.27 3.65 12.15
CA HIS A 83 0.36 4.61 11.53
C HIS A 83 -1.04 4.02 11.32
N LEU A 84 -1.15 2.74 10.94
CA LEU A 84 -2.43 2.03 10.90
C LEU A 84 -3.13 2.06 12.27
N GLN A 85 -2.40 1.81 13.36
CA GLN A 85 -2.94 1.90 14.71
C GLN A 85 -3.41 3.31 15.07
N GLU A 86 -2.65 4.34 14.70
CA GLU A 86 -3.06 5.75 14.86
C GLU A 86 -4.35 6.04 14.09
N MET A 87 -4.46 5.57 12.85
CA MET A 87 -5.68 5.71 12.02
C MET A 87 -6.89 5.04 12.69
N LEU A 88 -6.73 3.85 13.27
CA LEU A 88 -7.81 3.15 13.99
C LEU A 88 -8.24 3.94 15.24
N GLY A 89 -7.28 4.51 15.98
CA GLY A 89 -7.55 5.36 17.12
C GLY A 89 -8.37 6.61 16.75
N GLN A 90 -8.06 7.24 15.61
CA GLN A 90 -8.79 8.39 15.09
C GLN A 90 -10.22 8.05 14.64
N CYS A 91 -10.48 6.81 14.24
CA CYS A 91 -11.82 6.37 13.86
C CYS A 91 -12.78 6.20 15.07
N MET A 92 -12.30 6.45 16.31
CA MET A 92 -13.04 6.22 17.56
C MET A 92 -13.60 4.80 17.68
N ARG A 93 -12.99 3.83 16.99
CA ARG A 93 -13.37 2.42 16.97
C ARG A 93 -12.13 1.57 17.28
N PRO A 94 -11.63 1.61 18.53
CA PRO A 94 -10.44 0.85 18.93
C PRO A 94 -10.66 -0.66 18.94
N ASP A 95 -11.91 -1.11 18.80
CA ASP A 95 -12.38 -2.50 18.86
C ASP A 95 -12.73 -3.08 17.49
N LEU A 96 -12.24 -2.48 16.39
CA LEU A 96 -12.46 -3.05 15.07
C LEU A 96 -11.89 -4.48 15.01
N PRO A 97 -12.68 -5.48 14.58
CA PRO A 97 -12.21 -6.84 14.46
C PRO A 97 -11.29 -7.01 13.24
N ARG A 98 -10.47 -8.06 13.28
CA ARG A 98 -9.74 -8.57 12.10
C ARG A 98 -10.72 -9.09 11.04
N GLY A 99 -10.26 -9.18 9.80
CA GLY A 99 -11.01 -9.81 8.73
C GLY A 99 -11.17 -11.31 8.96
N THR A 100 -12.14 -11.92 8.28
CA THR A 100 -12.30 -13.38 8.23
C THR A 100 -12.38 -13.86 6.78
N GLY A 101 -12.10 -15.15 6.56
CA GLY A 101 -12.07 -15.72 5.21
C GLY A 101 -11.07 -14.99 4.31
N LYS A 102 -11.50 -14.60 3.10
CA LYS A 102 -10.65 -13.87 2.14
C LYS A 102 -10.17 -12.51 2.65
N LEU A 103 -10.92 -11.88 3.57
CA LEU A 103 -10.51 -10.59 4.11
C LEU A 103 -9.30 -10.72 5.03
N ALA A 104 -9.10 -11.87 5.68
CA ALA A 104 -7.93 -12.12 6.52
C ALA A 104 -6.61 -12.23 5.71
N GLU A 105 -6.68 -12.27 4.38
CA GLU A 105 -5.52 -12.31 3.50
C GLU A 105 -5.07 -10.89 3.06
N LEU A 106 -5.85 -9.85 3.39
CA LEU A 106 -5.54 -8.47 3.04
C LEU A 106 -4.43 -7.91 3.90
N GLY A 107 -3.45 -7.27 3.27
CA GLY A 107 -2.32 -6.70 4.00
C GLY A 107 -1.49 -7.74 4.76
N ASP A 108 -0.47 -7.23 5.44
CA ASP A 108 0.23 -7.93 6.51
C ASP A 108 -0.59 -7.87 7.80
N ILE A 109 -1.48 -6.89 7.90
CA ILE A 109 -2.47 -6.73 8.95
C ILE A 109 -3.65 -5.93 8.43
N GLU A 110 -4.86 -6.31 8.79
CA GLU A 110 -6.10 -5.65 8.43
C GLU A 110 -7.15 -5.56 9.55
N PHE A 111 -8.05 -4.60 9.42
CA PHE A 111 -9.20 -4.41 10.28
C PHE A 111 -10.42 -4.05 9.44
N VAL A 112 -11.57 -4.59 9.83
CA VAL A 112 -12.80 -4.49 9.03
C VAL A 112 -13.92 -3.86 9.87
N ALA A 113 -14.41 -2.72 9.40
CA ALA A 113 -15.60 -2.06 9.92
C ALA A 113 -16.79 -2.37 9.01
N ARG A 114 -17.88 -2.85 9.61
CA ARG A 114 -19.12 -3.16 8.90
C ARG A 114 -20.11 -1.99 9.00
N ALA A 115 -20.97 -1.87 7.99
CA ALA A 115 -22.06 -0.89 8.02
C ALA A 115 -23.00 -1.15 9.21
N PRO A 116 -23.63 -0.10 9.78
CA PRO A 116 -24.61 -0.29 10.85
C PRO A 116 -25.72 -1.26 10.43
N LEU A 117 -26.05 -2.22 11.30
CA LEU A 117 -27.11 -3.21 11.08
C LEU A 117 -26.93 -4.08 9.82
N SER A 118 -25.71 -4.22 9.33
CA SER A 118 -25.40 -4.98 8.12
C SER A 118 -24.06 -5.68 8.23
N ASP A 119 -23.92 -6.80 7.53
CA ASP A 119 -22.63 -7.49 7.42
C ASP A 119 -21.74 -6.92 6.31
N ILE A 120 -22.14 -5.85 5.63
CA ILE A 120 -21.35 -5.25 4.54
C ILE A 120 -20.06 -4.62 5.09
N PRO A 121 -18.86 -5.03 4.65
CA PRO A 121 -17.59 -4.37 4.94
C PRO A 121 -17.56 -2.97 4.33
N ALA A 122 -17.91 -1.94 5.10
CA ALA A 122 -18.02 -0.56 4.64
C ALA A 122 -16.71 0.22 4.79
N ALA A 123 -15.79 -0.25 5.64
CA ALA A 123 -14.44 0.26 5.73
C ALA A 123 -13.43 -0.85 6.04
N ILE A 124 -12.29 -0.82 5.37
CA ILE A 124 -11.18 -1.75 5.57
C ILE A 124 -9.90 -0.95 5.71
N HIS A 125 -9.14 -1.22 6.77
CA HIS A 125 -7.86 -0.58 7.04
C HIS A 125 -6.79 -1.66 7.09
N PHE A 126 -5.68 -1.50 6.38
CA PHE A 126 -4.62 -2.50 6.39
C PHE A 126 -3.24 -1.89 6.18
N ALA A 127 -2.19 -2.61 6.53
CA ALA A 127 -0.82 -2.25 6.19
C ALA A 127 -0.19 -3.34 5.31
N ARG A 128 0.62 -2.94 4.33
CA ARG A 128 1.39 -3.85 3.46
C ARG A 128 2.77 -3.26 3.21
N GLY A 129 3.82 -3.94 3.69
CA GLY A 129 5.17 -3.40 3.65
C GLY A 129 5.22 -2.03 4.34
N ASN A 130 5.76 -1.01 3.68
CA ASN A 130 5.84 0.36 4.23
C ASN A 130 4.60 1.22 3.98
N ILE A 131 3.48 0.65 3.54
CA ILE A 131 2.25 1.37 3.21
C ILE A 131 1.16 1.05 4.22
N ALA A 132 0.45 2.07 4.70
CA ALA A 132 -0.83 1.92 5.39
C ALA A 132 -1.96 2.43 4.50
N VAL A 133 -3.08 1.71 4.46
CA VAL A 133 -4.21 1.95 3.57
C VAL A 133 -5.50 2.00 4.38
N SER A 134 -6.40 2.89 4.00
CA SER A 134 -7.80 2.85 4.43
C SER A 134 -8.73 3.02 3.24
N VAL A 135 -9.62 2.07 3.04
CA VAL A 135 -10.66 2.07 2.02
C VAL A 135 -12.00 2.24 2.72
N ASN A 136 -12.73 3.30 2.41
CA ASN A 136 -14.00 3.63 3.07
C ASN A 136 -15.09 3.89 2.04
N SER A 137 -16.28 3.34 2.28
CA SER A 137 -17.51 3.81 1.67
C SER A 137 -17.86 5.19 2.24
N VAL A 138 -17.97 6.19 1.38
CA VAL A 138 -18.26 7.60 1.76
C VAL A 138 -19.44 8.20 0.98
N GLY A 139 -20.17 7.37 0.23
CA GLY A 139 -21.36 7.78 -0.51
C GLY A 139 -22.62 7.90 0.37
N GLN A 140 -23.75 8.20 -0.27
CA GLN A 140 -25.07 8.23 0.37
C GLN A 140 -25.55 6.84 0.80
N VAL A 141 -25.04 5.78 0.16
CA VAL A 141 -25.32 4.39 0.52
C VAL A 141 -24.04 3.68 0.90
N ALA A 142 -24.11 2.84 1.94
CA ALA A 142 -23.02 1.95 2.29
C ALA A 142 -22.83 0.89 1.20
N ILE A 143 -21.58 0.63 0.85
CA ILE A 143 -21.22 -0.39 -0.13
C ILE A 143 -20.10 -1.26 0.41
N ASP A 144 -20.01 -2.48 -0.13
CA ASP A 144 -18.92 -3.40 0.16
C ASP A 144 -17.64 -2.89 -0.51
N VAL A 145 -16.60 -2.65 0.28
CA VAL A 145 -15.29 -2.18 -0.21
C VAL A 145 -14.26 -3.31 -0.35
N SER A 146 -14.64 -4.57 -0.14
CA SER A 146 -13.75 -5.73 -0.13
C SER A 146 -12.96 -5.91 -1.42
N ASP A 147 -13.64 -5.88 -2.57
CA ASP A 147 -12.98 -6.07 -3.88
C ASP A 147 -11.98 -4.95 -4.19
N ILE A 148 -12.25 -3.75 -3.69
CA ILE A 148 -11.42 -2.57 -3.91
C ILE A 148 -10.21 -2.61 -3.00
N ALA A 149 -10.39 -2.98 -1.73
CA ALA A 149 -9.28 -3.25 -0.83
C ALA A 149 -8.37 -4.37 -1.38
N GLY A 150 -8.94 -5.46 -1.89
CA GLY A 150 -8.20 -6.54 -2.55
C GLY A 150 -7.44 -6.08 -3.79
N THR A 151 -8.04 -5.22 -4.61
CA THR A 151 -7.36 -4.62 -5.77
C THR A 151 -6.18 -3.76 -5.33
N VAL A 152 -6.35 -2.90 -4.31
CA VAL A 152 -5.27 -2.06 -3.78
C VAL A 152 -4.16 -2.93 -3.19
N ASP A 153 -4.50 -3.94 -2.41
CA ASP A 153 -3.51 -4.84 -1.84
C ASP A 153 -2.75 -5.61 -2.92
N GLN A 154 -3.42 -6.11 -3.97
CA GLN A 154 -2.76 -6.77 -5.09
C GLN A 154 -1.76 -5.84 -5.81
N LEU A 155 -2.12 -4.56 -6.03
CA LEU A 155 -1.20 -3.56 -6.58
C LEU A 155 0.03 -3.37 -5.70
N LEU A 156 -0.14 -3.41 -4.37
CA LEU A 156 0.92 -3.23 -3.39
C LEU A 156 1.76 -4.49 -3.17
N SER A 157 1.19 -5.69 -3.31
CA SER A 157 1.84 -6.96 -2.94
C SER A 157 2.46 -7.71 -4.14
N GLU A 158 1.79 -7.72 -5.29
CA GLU A 158 2.22 -8.59 -6.39
C GLU A 158 3.30 -7.95 -7.29
N SER A 159 4.12 -8.79 -7.92
CA SER A 159 5.05 -8.31 -8.94
C SER A 159 4.27 -7.61 -10.06
N PRO A 160 4.71 -6.44 -10.57
CA PRO A 160 4.00 -5.75 -11.64
C PRO A 160 3.80 -6.61 -12.91
N ALA A 161 4.65 -7.61 -13.14
CA ALA A 161 4.49 -8.57 -14.24
C ALA A 161 3.21 -9.43 -14.10
N ARG A 162 2.73 -9.65 -12.88
CA ARG A 162 1.52 -10.44 -12.58
C ARG A 162 0.25 -9.60 -12.53
N VAL A 163 0.36 -8.28 -12.43
CA VAL A 163 -0.79 -7.37 -12.39
C VAL A 163 -1.05 -6.80 -13.79
N PRO A 164 -2.15 -7.17 -14.47
CA PRO A 164 -2.38 -6.79 -15.87
C PRO A 164 -2.33 -5.27 -16.12
N SER A 165 -2.87 -4.47 -15.21
CA SER A 165 -2.87 -3.00 -15.32
C SER A 165 -1.47 -2.38 -15.21
N LEU A 166 -0.52 -3.05 -14.56
CA LEU A 166 0.84 -2.54 -14.34
C LEU A 166 1.87 -3.14 -15.31
N ARG A 167 1.61 -4.32 -15.88
CA ARG A 167 2.58 -5.07 -16.69
C ARG A 167 3.20 -4.24 -17.81
N ALA A 168 2.40 -3.47 -18.53
CA ALA A 168 2.88 -2.64 -19.65
C ALA A 168 3.56 -1.33 -19.21
N LEU A 169 3.38 -0.94 -17.94
CA LEU A 169 3.90 0.32 -17.38
C LEU A 169 5.18 0.13 -16.57
N ALA A 170 5.46 -1.11 -16.19
CA ALA A 170 6.58 -1.46 -15.34
C ALA A 170 7.84 -1.74 -16.15
N LYS A 171 8.96 -1.20 -15.68
CA LYS A 171 10.32 -1.51 -16.13
C LYS A 171 11.09 -2.14 -14.98
N THR A 172 11.76 -3.25 -15.25
CA THR A 172 12.68 -3.86 -14.29
C THR A 172 13.96 -3.05 -14.22
N GLU A 173 14.37 -2.68 -13.02
CA GLU A 173 15.63 -1.98 -12.73
C GLU A 173 16.69 -2.97 -12.22
N ALA A 174 17.96 -2.61 -12.38
CA ALA A 174 19.08 -3.34 -11.81
C ALA A 174 19.32 -2.92 -10.33
N PRO A 175 19.94 -3.77 -9.50
CA PRO A 175 20.40 -5.14 -9.78
C PRO A 175 19.32 -6.20 -9.53
N LYS A 176 19.45 -7.37 -10.17
CA LYS A 176 18.58 -8.55 -9.92
C LYS A 176 19.02 -9.36 -8.69
N THR A 177 20.27 -9.17 -8.26
CA THR A 177 20.84 -9.86 -7.09
C THR A 177 21.79 -8.93 -6.37
N ILE A 178 21.84 -9.04 -5.04
CA ILE A 178 22.79 -8.29 -4.21
C ILE A 178 23.53 -9.24 -3.29
N GLN A 179 24.81 -8.94 -3.02
CA GLN A 179 25.57 -9.60 -1.98
C GLN A 179 25.33 -8.89 -0.65
N VAL A 180 24.75 -9.60 0.32
CA VAL A 180 24.55 -9.10 1.69
C VAL A 180 25.57 -9.74 2.63
N ARG A 181 26.03 -8.96 3.62
CA ARG A 181 26.98 -9.38 4.66
C ARG A 181 26.24 -9.63 5.99
N GLY A 182 25.10 -10.31 5.92
CA GLY A 182 24.25 -10.57 7.08
C GLY A 182 23.53 -9.30 7.53
N LYS A 183 23.57 -9.03 8.85
CA LYS A 183 22.86 -7.91 9.50
C LYS A 183 23.37 -6.51 9.10
N GLU A 184 24.44 -6.43 8.31
CA GLU A 184 24.88 -5.17 7.70
C GLU A 184 23.90 -4.74 6.61
N GLY A 185 23.39 -3.51 6.69
CA GLY A 185 22.47 -2.96 5.70
C GLY A 185 23.14 -2.74 4.35
N ALA A 186 22.57 -3.31 3.28
CA ALA A 186 22.98 -3.09 1.90
C ALA A 186 22.07 -2.05 1.23
N SER A 187 22.65 -1.02 0.61
CA SER A 187 21.86 -0.04 -0.15
C SER A 187 21.39 -0.63 -1.48
N LEU A 188 20.08 -0.75 -1.67
CA LEU A 188 19.47 -1.19 -2.94
C LEU A 188 19.31 -0.03 -3.91
N VAL A 189 18.87 1.12 -3.39
CA VAL A 189 18.70 2.36 -4.13
C VAL A 189 19.39 3.46 -3.34
N LYS A 190 20.40 4.10 -3.95
CA LYS A 190 21.19 5.15 -3.28
C LYS A 190 20.47 6.50 -3.20
N ASP A 191 19.57 6.74 -4.15
CA ASP A 191 18.85 8.01 -4.28
C ASP A 191 17.43 7.77 -4.85
N LEU A 192 16.46 7.80 -3.95
CA LEU A 192 15.03 7.63 -4.22
C LEU A 192 14.46 8.82 -5.00
N LYS A 193 15.10 10.01 -4.97
CA LYS A 193 14.60 11.18 -5.71
C LYS A 193 14.61 10.98 -7.22
N LYS A 194 15.44 10.07 -7.73
CA LYS A 194 15.40 9.62 -9.14
C LYS A 194 14.07 9.02 -9.56
N PHE A 195 13.28 8.57 -8.59
CA PHE A 195 11.96 7.99 -8.77
C PHE A 195 10.84 8.93 -8.31
N ARG A 196 11.09 10.23 -8.07
CA ARG A 196 10.03 11.16 -7.60
C ARG A 196 8.82 11.27 -8.54
N ASP A 197 9.03 10.98 -9.82
CA ASP A 197 8.01 11.03 -10.88
C ASP A 197 7.52 9.63 -11.31
N LEU A 198 8.04 8.59 -10.66
CA LEU A 198 7.76 7.17 -10.93
C LEU A 198 7.27 6.50 -9.66
N TRP A 199 6.50 5.42 -9.77
CA TRP A 199 6.30 4.54 -8.63
C TRP A 199 7.42 3.50 -8.62
N LEU A 200 8.26 3.51 -7.58
CA LEU A 200 9.27 2.50 -7.34
C LEU A 200 8.70 1.39 -6.46
N LYS A 201 8.85 0.13 -6.88
CA LYS A 201 8.48 -1.05 -6.10
C LYS A 201 9.68 -1.98 -5.96
N VAL A 202 10.01 -2.36 -4.73
CA VAL A 202 11.13 -3.25 -4.40
C VAL A 202 10.61 -4.45 -3.64
N ILE A 203 10.99 -5.64 -4.08
CA ILE A 203 10.62 -6.93 -3.47
C ILE A 203 11.90 -7.72 -3.20
N VAL A 204 12.07 -8.16 -1.95
CA VAL A 204 13.18 -9.01 -1.48
C VAL A 204 12.64 -10.27 -0.82
N PRO A 205 13.42 -11.37 -0.75
CA PRO A 205 12.94 -12.65 -0.22
C PRO A 205 12.80 -12.67 1.31
N ASP A 206 13.54 -11.84 2.04
CA ASP A 206 13.57 -11.90 3.51
C ASP A 206 13.94 -10.54 4.11
N GLY A 207 14.25 -10.53 5.41
CA GLY A 207 14.85 -9.39 6.08
C GLY A 207 13.91 -8.19 6.17
N GLU A 208 14.46 -7.00 5.93
CA GLU A 208 13.72 -5.75 6.06
C GLU A 208 14.17 -4.71 5.05
N LEU A 209 13.21 -3.95 4.53
CA LEU A 209 13.42 -2.79 3.70
C LEU A 209 13.11 -1.52 4.50
N ARG A 210 14.05 -0.58 4.54
CA ARG A 210 13.89 0.68 5.28
C ARG A 210 14.44 1.84 4.48
N ARG A 211 13.74 2.96 4.51
CA ARG A 211 14.21 4.24 4.00
C ARG A 211 15.16 4.90 5.00
N LYS A 212 16.36 5.25 4.57
CA LYS A 212 17.34 6.02 5.35
C LYS A 212 17.72 7.28 4.57
N GLY A 213 17.03 8.39 4.86
CA GLY A 213 17.13 9.61 4.07
C GLY A 213 16.58 9.40 2.66
N ASP A 214 17.43 9.59 1.65
CA ASP A 214 17.09 9.33 0.25
C ASP A 214 17.48 7.92 -0.22
N ALA A 215 18.05 7.07 0.65
CA ALA A 215 18.42 5.72 0.28
C ALA A 215 17.37 4.69 0.73
N LEU A 216 17.21 3.63 -0.05
CA LEU A 216 16.56 2.40 0.37
C LEU A 216 17.62 1.39 0.79
N VAL A 217 17.53 0.92 2.03
CA VAL A 217 18.44 -0.04 2.65
C VAL A 217 17.70 -1.35 2.88
N TYR A 218 18.36 -2.45 2.52
CA TYR A 218 17.93 -3.82 2.78
C TYR A 218 18.83 -4.43 3.87
N VAL A 219 18.22 -4.96 4.92
CA VAL A 219 18.90 -5.68 6.00
C VAL A 219 18.43 -7.12 6.01
N SER A 220 19.34 -8.06 5.71
CA SER A 220 19.06 -9.49 5.71
C SER A 220 19.46 -10.13 7.04
N PRO A 221 18.73 -11.13 7.57
CA PRO A 221 19.20 -11.90 8.72
C PRO A 221 20.43 -12.75 8.38
N GLU A 222 20.58 -13.14 7.11
CA GLU A 222 21.61 -14.07 6.63
C GLU A 222 22.51 -13.41 5.58
N ALA A 223 23.80 -13.75 5.62
CA ALA A 223 24.74 -13.37 4.57
C ALA A 223 24.50 -14.18 3.29
N GLY A 224 24.94 -13.66 2.14
CA GLY A 224 24.89 -14.39 0.88
C GLY A 224 24.37 -13.56 -0.29
N LYS A 225 24.18 -14.23 -1.43
CA LYS A 225 23.60 -13.64 -2.63
C LYS A 225 22.08 -13.75 -2.55
N LYS A 226 21.39 -12.61 -2.50
CA LYS A 226 19.92 -12.55 -2.40
C LYS A 226 19.33 -12.02 -3.70
N ALA A 227 18.24 -12.61 -4.16
CA ALA A 227 17.49 -12.12 -5.32
C ALA A 227 16.73 -10.85 -4.93
N VAL A 228 16.74 -9.84 -5.80
CA VAL A 228 16.02 -8.59 -5.58
C VAL A 228 15.26 -8.27 -6.85
N GLN A 229 14.01 -7.84 -6.71
CA GLN A 229 13.22 -7.34 -7.81
C GLN A 229 12.94 -5.86 -7.58
N ILE A 230 13.47 -5.01 -8.47
CA ILE A 230 13.26 -3.57 -8.44
C ILE A 230 12.49 -3.20 -9.70
N PHE A 231 11.37 -2.50 -9.55
CA PHE A 231 10.55 -2.06 -10.65
C PHE A 231 10.33 -0.55 -10.56
N SER A 232 10.44 0.14 -11.69
CA SER A 232 9.92 1.49 -11.86
C SER A 232 8.65 1.43 -12.70
N ILE A 233 7.58 2.05 -12.23
CA ILE A 233 6.27 2.02 -12.87
C ILE A 233 5.93 3.45 -13.29
N ARG A 234 5.77 3.64 -14.60
CA ARG A 234 5.43 4.96 -15.15
C ARG A 234 3.93 5.21 -15.04
N PRO A 235 3.49 6.36 -14.51
CA PRO A 235 2.11 6.76 -14.68
C PRO A 235 1.78 6.88 -16.17
N ARG A 236 0.58 6.46 -16.57
CA ARG A 236 0.09 6.78 -17.91
C ARG A 236 0.07 8.30 -18.05
N ALA A 237 0.51 8.80 -19.20
CA ALA A 237 0.30 10.20 -19.54
C ALA A 237 -1.20 10.48 -19.37
N ARG A 238 -1.55 11.50 -18.57
CA ARG A 238 -2.94 11.95 -18.48
C ARG A 238 -3.33 12.34 -19.89
N THR A 239 -4.20 11.56 -20.52
CA THR A 239 -4.94 12.02 -21.69
C THR A 239 -5.76 13.18 -21.17
N THR A 240 -5.29 14.41 -21.42
CA THR A 240 -6.06 15.62 -21.21
C THR A 240 -7.29 15.48 -22.10
N SER A 241 -8.38 14.96 -21.56
CA SER A 241 -9.65 15.05 -22.25
C SER A 241 -9.91 16.54 -22.42
N ALA A 242 -9.90 16.98 -23.68
CA ALA A 242 -10.29 18.34 -24.01
C ALA A 242 -11.67 18.56 -23.40
N ARG A 243 -11.75 19.41 -22.36
CA ARG A 243 -13.02 19.90 -21.84
C ARG A 243 -13.69 20.61 -23.01
N LYS A 244 -14.74 20.00 -23.56
CA LYS A 244 -15.70 20.67 -24.41
C LYS A 244 -16.71 21.40 -23.52
#